data_AF-U4VBQ1-F1
#
_entry.id   AF-U4VBQ1-F1
#
_cell.length_a   1.000
_cell.length_b   1.000
_cell.length_c   1.000
_cell.angle_alpha   90.00
_cell.angle_beta   90.00
_cell.angle_gamma   90.00
#
_symmetry.space_group_name_H-M   'P 1'
#
loop_
_entity.id
_entity.type
_entity.pdbx_description
1 polymer ?
#
loop_
_entity_poly.entity_id
_entity_poly.type
_entity_poly.pdbx_seq_one_letter_code
_entity_poly.pdbx_strand_id
1 'polypeptide(L)'
;MNEIICPHCNKAFKIDETGYADILRQVRDSDFEKQLHERLELADQDKRNAVELAQAKVANELQKTAAAKDSEIQELRARLESGEVAQKLAVAEALGAVEKQRDTLLYELEKARREQETASKLAQATLIAELQKIAATKDAEIQSLKARLDAGGALSQKLAVTEAVITVEKERDELKNGLARITLEKQLAELHLGTNTKRS
;
A
#
# COMPACT_ATOMS: atom_id res chain seq x y z
N MET A 1 30.63 108.78 -34.85
CA MET A 1 30.19 109.85 -33.92
C MET A 1 28.72 109.66 -33.58
N ASN A 2 28.43 109.35 -32.32
CA ASN A 2 27.06 109.17 -31.83
C ASN A 2 26.69 110.38 -30.96
N GLU A 3 25.55 111.03 -31.23
CA GLU A 3 25.02 112.13 -30.42
C GLU A 3 24.05 111.59 -29.38
N ILE A 4 24.27 111.95 -28.10
CA ILE A 4 23.36 111.61 -27.00
C ILE A 4 22.61 112.87 -26.60
N ILE A 5 21.27 112.81 -26.65
CA ILE A 5 20.40 113.92 -26.27
C ILE A 5 19.95 113.70 -24.82
N CYS A 6 20.23 114.67 -23.94
CA CYS A 6 19.81 114.57 -22.55
C CYS A 6 18.29 114.69 -22.45
N PRO A 7 17.58 113.69 -21.91
CA PRO A 7 16.12 113.70 -21.82
C PRO A 7 15.58 114.76 -20.83
N HIS A 8 16.45 115.37 -20.02
CA HIS A 8 16.06 116.35 -19.00
C HIS A 8 16.18 117.81 -19.47
N CYS A 9 16.98 118.09 -20.51
CA CYS A 9 17.18 119.45 -21.00
C CYS A 9 17.32 119.57 -22.53
N ASN A 10 17.14 118.47 -23.26
CA ASN A 10 17.20 118.34 -24.72
C ASN A 10 18.47 118.89 -25.41
N LYS A 11 19.55 119.14 -24.67
CA LYS A 11 20.85 119.47 -25.25
C LYS A 11 21.51 118.22 -25.82
N ALA A 12 22.00 118.32 -27.06
CA ALA A 12 22.76 117.28 -27.74
C ALA A 12 24.24 117.34 -27.31
N PHE A 13 24.72 116.27 -26.70
CA PHE A 13 26.13 116.10 -26.34
C PHE A 13 26.81 115.20 -27.37
N LYS A 14 27.96 115.65 -27.88
CA LYS A 14 28.80 114.89 -28.81
C LYS A 14 29.87 114.15 -28.02
N ILE A 15 29.86 112.82 -28.09
CA ILE A 15 30.94 111.99 -27.56
C ILE A 15 31.87 111.65 -28.73
N ASP A 16 33.15 111.98 -28.56
CA ASP A 16 34.23 111.58 -29.45
C ASP A 16 34.66 110.13 -29.16
N GLU A 17 35.21 109.44 -30.15
CA GLU A 17 35.62 108.03 -29.99
C GLU A 17 36.72 107.86 -28.93
N THR A 18 37.53 108.90 -28.71
CA THR A 18 38.55 109.01 -27.66
C THR A 18 37.95 109.10 -26.25
N GLY A 19 37.00 110.02 -26.02
CA GLY A 19 36.33 110.13 -24.72
C GLY A 19 35.46 108.92 -24.39
N TYR A 20 34.88 108.26 -25.40
CA TYR A 20 34.18 106.98 -25.20
C TYR A 20 35.13 105.85 -24.77
N ALA A 21 36.32 105.77 -25.39
CA ALA A 21 37.33 104.78 -25.02
C ALA A 21 37.87 104.99 -23.60
N ASP A 22 38.02 106.23 -23.15
CA ASP A 22 38.45 106.57 -21.79
C ASP A 22 37.40 106.18 -20.74
N ILE A 23 36.11 106.44 -21.00
CA ILE A 23 35.00 105.99 -20.14
C ILE A 23 34.96 104.46 -20.07
N LEU A 24 35.14 103.77 -21.20
CA LEU A 24 35.22 102.30 -21.22
C LEU A 24 36.40 101.78 -20.40
N ARG A 25 37.55 102.45 -20.47
CA ARG A 25 38.76 102.06 -19.72
C ARG A 25 38.65 102.32 -18.23
N GLN A 26 37.87 103.33 -17.83
CA GLN A 26 37.56 103.63 -16.43
C GLN A 26 36.56 102.63 -15.81
N VAL A 27 35.71 102.01 -16.64
CA VAL A 27 34.70 101.02 -16.19
C VAL A 27 35.21 99.58 -16.35
N ARG A 28 36.07 99.30 -17.33
CA ARG A 28 36.77 98.03 -17.55
C ARG A 28 38.26 98.21 -17.37
N ASP A 29 38.66 98.49 -16.14
CA ASP A 29 40.06 98.46 -15.75
C ASP A 29 40.46 97.04 -15.32
N SER A 30 41.75 96.86 -15.02
CA SER A 30 42.27 95.57 -14.59
C SER A 30 41.70 95.09 -13.26
N ASP A 31 41.17 95.99 -12.43
CA ASP A 31 40.66 95.63 -11.11
C ASP A 31 39.21 95.13 -11.20
N PHE A 32 38.40 95.68 -12.12
CA PHE A 32 37.12 95.11 -12.50
C PHE A 32 37.26 93.68 -13.04
N GLU A 33 38.22 93.44 -13.95
CA GLU A 33 38.43 92.09 -14.49
C GLU A 33 38.88 91.09 -13.42
N LYS A 34 39.76 91.49 -12.49
CA LYS A 34 40.14 90.64 -11.35
C LYS A 34 38.94 90.29 -10.47
N GLN A 35 38.12 91.27 -10.09
CA GLN A 35 36.93 91.03 -9.28
C GLN A 35 35.91 90.15 -10.00
N LEU A 36 35.73 90.33 -11.31
CA LEU A 36 34.89 89.46 -12.12
C LEU A 36 35.44 88.03 -12.13
N HIS A 37 36.75 87.87 -12.29
CA HIS A 37 37.40 86.55 -12.27
C HIS A 37 37.25 85.84 -10.93
N GLU A 38 37.52 86.53 -9.81
CA GLU A 38 37.33 85.99 -8.46
C GLU A 38 35.89 85.55 -8.21
N ARG A 39 34.89 86.32 -8.68
CA ARG A 39 33.48 85.94 -8.56
C ARG A 39 33.11 84.75 -9.43
N LEU A 40 33.69 84.64 -10.63
CA LEU A 40 33.50 83.50 -11.51
C LEU A 40 34.13 82.24 -10.92
N GLU A 41 35.33 82.33 -10.35
CA GLU A 41 35.98 81.21 -9.66
C GLU A 41 35.17 80.73 -8.45
N LEU A 42 34.66 81.66 -7.62
CA LEU A 42 33.76 81.34 -6.51
C LEU A 42 32.49 80.65 -7.00
N ALA A 43 31.86 81.18 -8.06
CA ALA A 43 30.65 80.58 -8.62
C ALA A 43 30.91 79.17 -9.20
N ASP A 44 32.06 78.96 -9.84
CA ASP A 44 32.47 77.64 -10.33
C ASP A 44 32.75 76.67 -9.19
N GLN A 45 33.39 77.13 -8.11
CA GLN A 45 33.62 76.32 -6.92
C GLN A 45 32.31 75.94 -6.21
N ASP A 46 31.40 76.89 -6.04
CA ASP A 46 30.08 76.66 -5.46
C ASP A 46 29.27 75.67 -6.31
N LYS A 47 29.34 75.79 -7.64
CA LYS A 47 28.69 74.85 -8.56
C LYS A 47 29.26 73.43 -8.42
N ARG A 48 30.58 73.29 -8.32
CA ARG A 48 31.24 71.98 -8.08
C ARG A 48 30.81 71.39 -6.75
N ASN A 49 30.86 72.17 -5.68
CA ASN A 49 30.42 71.76 -4.34
C ASN A 49 28.94 71.34 -4.33
N ALA A 50 28.06 72.07 -5.03
CA ALA A 50 26.65 71.73 -5.13
C ALA A 50 26.42 70.39 -5.85
N VAL A 51 27.19 70.12 -6.92
CA VAL A 51 27.14 68.84 -7.64
C VAL A 51 27.66 67.69 -6.78
N GLU A 52 28.80 67.86 -6.11
CA GLU A 52 29.35 66.85 -5.19
C GLU A 52 28.39 66.55 -4.04
N LEU A 53 27.78 67.57 -3.45
CA LEU A 53 26.76 67.40 -2.41
C LEU A 53 25.53 66.65 -2.92
N ALA A 54 25.08 66.95 -4.14
CA ALA A 54 23.97 66.23 -4.77
C ALA A 54 24.33 64.76 -5.03
N GLN A 55 25.53 64.48 -5.53
CA GLN A 55 26.02 63.10 -5.74
C GLN A 55 26.13 62.34 -4.42
N ALA A 56 26.66 62.96 -3.37
CA ALA A 56 26.78 62.35 -2.04
C ALA A 56 25.40 62.02 -1.44
N LYS A 57 24.41 62.91 -1.60
CA LYS A 57 23.02 62.66 -1.18
C LYS A 57 22.40 61.48 -1.92
N VAL A 58 22.56 61.43 -3.25
CA VAL A 58 22.06 60.33 -4.07
C VAL A 58 22.73 59.01 -3.67
N ALA A 59 24.05 58.99 -3.50
CA ALA A 59 24.78 57.80 -3.07
C ALA A 59 24.31 57.31 -1.69
N ASN A 60 24.05 58.22 -0.75
CA ASN A 60 23.54 57.88 0.57
C ASN A 60 22.13 57.27 0.52
N GLU A 61 21.23 57.85 -0.27
CA GLU A 61 19.88 57.30 -0.46
C GLU A 61 19.90 55.93 -1.17
N LEU A 62 20.77 55.76 -2.17
CA LEU A 62 20.99 54.46 -2.81
C LEU A 62 21.54 53.42 -1.82
N GLN A 63 22.46 53.81 -0.94
CA GLN A 63 22.99 52.91 0.09
C GLN A 63 21.91 52.52 1.11
N LYS A 64 21.08 53.46 1.56
CA LYS A 64 19.96 53.17 2.47
C LYS A 64 18.94 52.23 1.83
N THR A 65 18.55 52.50 0.60
CA THR A 65 17.59 51.65 -0.12
C THR A 65 18.15 50.26 -0.39
N ALA A 66 19.42 50.15 -0.76
CA ALA A 66 20.11 48.86 -0.91
C ALA A 66 20.12 48.08 0.42
N ALA A 67 20.51 48.73 1.52
CA ALA A 67 20.52 48.11 2.84
C ALA A 67 19.13 47.63 3.28
N ALA A 68 18.08 48.42 3.04
CA ALA A 68 16.70 48.03 3.32
C ALA A 68 16.27 46.82 2.48
N LYS A 69 16.65 46.79 1.20
CA LYS A 69 16.36 45.65 0.31
C LYS A 69 17.12 44.40 0.72
N ASP A 70 18.38 44.52 1.13
CA ASP A 70 19.17 43.39 1.64
C ASP A 70 18.55 42.81 2.93
N SER A 71 18.07 43.66 3.84
CA SER A 71 17.35 43.17 5.02
C SER A 71 16.04 42.45 4.66
N GLU A 72 15.26 42.99 3.71
CA GLU A 72 14.03 42.37 3.23
C GLU A 72 14.32 41.00 2.56
N ILE A 73 15.39 40.91 1.76
CA ILE A 73 15.84 39.65 1.15
C ILE A 73 16.24 38.64 2.22
N GLN A 74 16.96 39.05 3.27
CA GLN A 74 17.34 38.16 4.36
C GLN A 74 16.12 37.64 5.12
N GLU A 75 15.14 38.50 5.42
CA GLU A 75 13.90 38.10 6.07
C GLU A 75 13.09 37.11 5.20
N LEU A 76 12.97 37.39 3.89
CA LEU A 76 12.28 36.50 2.96
C LEU A 76 12.98 35.15 2.84
N ARG A 77 14.32 35.12 2.80
CA ARG A 77 15.09 33.87 2.79
C ARG A 77 14.86 33.06 4.07
N ALA A 78 14.91 33.69 5.23
CA ALA A 78 14.64 33.02 6.51
C ALA A 78 13.22 32.43 6.56
N ARG A 79 12.22 33.16 6.03
CA ARG A 79 10.85 32.66 5.93
C ARG A 79 10.75 31.46 4.98
N LEU A 80 11.38 31.51 3.81
CA LEU A 80 11.41 30.40 2.87
C LEU A 80 12.06 29.16 3.48
N GLU A 81 13.24 29.30 4.09
CA GLU A 81 13.93 28.20 4.77
C GLU A 81 13.08 27.59 5.89
N SER A 82 12.44 28.44 6.71
CA SER A 82 11.52 27.96 7.76
C SER A 82 10.31 27.22 7.20
N GLY A 83 9.77 27.68 6.06
CA GLY A 83 8.65 27.05 5.36
C GLY A 83 9.05 25.71 4.77
N GLU A 84 10.22 25.61 4.15
CA GLU A 84 10.75 24.35 3.62
C GLU A 84 10.98 23.32 4.74
N VAL A 85 11.51 23.74 5.89
CA VAL A 85 11.68 22.87 7.06
C VAL A 85 10.32 22.39 7.59
N ALA A 86 9.35 23.30 7.73
CA ALA A 86 7.99 22.96 8.16
C ALA A 86 7.31 21.99 7.18
N GLN A 87 7.48 22.19 5.88
CA GLN A 87 6.94 21.30 4.85
C GLN A 87 7.59 19.91 4.91
N LYS A 88 8.92 19.84 5.03
CA LYS A 88 9.64 18.55 5.18
C LYS A 88 9.18 17.81 6.43
N LEU A 89 9.01 18.51 7.55
CA LEU A 89 8.50 17.93 8.79
C LEU A 89 7.07 17.41 8.61
N ALA A 90 6.17 18.20 8.05
CA ALA A 90 4.79 17.79 7.80
C ALA A 90 4.71 16.55 6.89
N VAL A 91 5.53 16.48 5.85
CA VAL A 91 5.62 15.30 4.98
C VAL A 91 6.18 14.09 5.74
N ALA A 92 7.24 14.27 6.53
CA ALA A 92 7.82 13.18 7.32
C ALA A 92 6.84 12.63 8.36
N GLU A 93 6.08 13.50 9.04
CA GLU A 93 5.03 13.10 10.00
C GLU A 93 3.90 12.34 9.30
N ALA A 94 3.43 12.83 8.15
CA ALA A 94 2.40 12.17 7.37
C ALA A 94 2.85 10.79 6.88
N LEU A 95 4.08 10.68 6.35
CA LEU A 95 4.65 9.40 5.91
C LEU A 95 4.82 8.44 7.11
N GLY A 96 5.33 8.92 8.24
CA GLY A 96 5.48 8.09 9.44
C GLY A 96 4.14 7.56 9.98
N ALA A 97 3.06 8.33 9.87
CA ALA A 97 1.72 7.86 10.22
C ALA A 97 1.24 6.75 9.26
N VAL A 98 1.43 6.93 7.95
CA VAL A 98 1.06 5.95 6.92
C VAL A 98 1.88 4.67 7.06
N GLU A 99 3.18 4.76 7.34
CA GLU A 99 4.05 3.61 7.56
C GLU A 99 3.61 2.78 8.76
N LYS A 100 3.27 3.43 9.90
CA LYS A 100 2.73 2.73 11.08
C LYS A 100 1.41 2.02 10.79
N GLN A 101 0.52 2.67 10.03
CA GLN A 101 -0.74 2.06 9.61
C GLN A 101 -0.49 0.85 8.70
N ARG A 102 0.41 0.98 7.72
CA ARG A 102 0.82 -0.12 6.84
C ARG A 102 1.36 -1.29 7.65
N ASP A 103 2.26 -1.05 8.59
CA ASP A 103 2.89 -2.11 9.37
C ASP A 103 1.88 -2.82 10.29
N THR A 104 0.94 -2.06 10.85
CA THR A 104 -0.18 -2.62 11.64
C THR A 104 -1.08 -3.50 10.76
N LEU A 105 -1.46 -3.01 9.57
CA LEU A 105 -2.29 -3.77 8.63
C LEU A 105 -1.59 -5.03 8.12
N LEU A 106 -0.28 -4.97 7.85
CA LEU A 106 0.50 -6.14 7.46
C LEU A 106 0.52 -7.19 8.57
N TYR A 107 0.74 -6.77 9.82
CA TYR A 107 0.68 -7.67 10.98
C TYR A 107 -0.69 -8.33 11.14
N GLU A 108 -1.78 -7.54 11.06
CA GLU A 108 -3.15 -8.05 11.15
C GLU A 108 -3.48 -9.02 10.01
N LEU A 109 -3.03 -8.73 8.79
CA LEU A 109 -3.23 -9.58 7.63
C LEU A 109 -2.47 -10.89 7.73
N GLU A 110 -1.22 -10.87 8.21
CA GLU A 110 -0.46 -12.09 8.47
C GLU A 110 -1.12 -12.95 9.56
N LYS A 111 -1.59 -12.32 10.65
CA LYS A 111 -2.30 -13.00 11.72
C LYS A 111 -3.58 -13.65 11.20
N ALA A 112 -4.40 -12.91 10.47
CA ALA A 112 -5.64 -13.41 9.87
C ALA A 112 -5.38 -14.57 8.89
N ARG A 113 -4.33 -14.49 8.08
CA ARG A 113 -3.93 -15.58 7.18
C ARG A 113 -3.53 -16.84 7.94
N ARG A 114 -2.74 -16.71 9.02
CA ARG A 114 -2.36 -17.86 9.86
C ARG A 114 -3.59 -18.49 10.51
N GLU A 115 -4.47 -17.67 11.09
CA GLU A 115 -5.73 -18.14 11.68
C GLU A 115 -6.59 -18.87 10.65
N GLN A 116 -6.76 -18.30 9.45
CA GLN A 116 -7.49 -18.94 8.36
C GLN A 116 -6.87 -20.28 7.94
N GLU A 117 -5.54 -20.35 7.82
CA GLU A 117 -4.84 -21.58 7.47
C GLU A 117 -5.03 -22.66 8.55
N THR A 118 -4.91 -22.28 9.82
CA THR A 118 -5.17 -23.21 10.93
C THR A 118 -6.61 -23.67 10.98
N ALA A 119 -7.58 -22.79 10.76
CA ALA A 119 -8.99 -23.11 10.72
C ALA A 119 -9.32 -24.06 9.56
N SER A 120 -8.73 -23.83 8.38
CA SER A 120 -8.87 -24.70 7.21
C SER A 120 -8.28 -26.09 7.46
N LYS A 121 -7.07 -26.17 8.02
CA LYS A 121 -6.44 -27.45 8.40
C LYS A 121 -7.27 -28.20 9.44
N LEU A 122 -7.78 -27.50 10.45
CA LEU A 122 -8.65 -28.10 11.47
C LEU A 122 -9.93 -28.64 10.84
N ALA A 123 -10.60 -27.86 9.98
CA ALA A 123 -11.80 -28.29 9.28
C ALA A 123 -11.54 -29.54 8.40
N GLN A 124 -10.43 -29.58 7.67
CA GLN A 124 -10.02 -30.74 6.89
C GLN A 124 -9.78 -31.96 7.79
N ALA A 125 -9.06 -31.80 8.91
CA ALA A 125 -8.80 -32.87 9.86
C ALA A 125 -10.11 -33.41 10.47
N THR A 126 -11.04 -32.54 10.85
CA THR A 126 -12.35 -32.95 11.38
C THR A 126 -13.18 -33.70 10.34
N LEU A 127 -13.13 -33.27 9.07
CA LEU A 127 -13.83 -33.95 7.98
C LEU A 127 -13.25 -35.35 7.74
N ILE A 128 -11.92 -35.47 7.72
CA ILE A 128 -11.23 -36.76 7.57
C ILE A 128 -11.59 -37.69 8.74
N ALA A 129 -11.59 -37.18 9.98
CA ALA A 129 -11.96 -37.96 11.15
C ALA A 129 -13.41 -38.46 11.08
N GLU A 130 -14.35 -37.61 10.65
CA GLU A 130 -15.76 -38.00 10.49
C GLU A 130 -15.92 -39.03 9.35
N LEU A 131 -15.23 -38.85 8.23
CA LEU A 131 -15.22 -39.82 7.13
C LEU A 131 -14.66 -41.17 7.56
N GLN A 132 -13.56 -41.19 8.34
CA GLN A 132 -13.00 -42.42 8.89
C GLN A 132 -13.97 -43.10 9.86
N LYS A 133 -14.67 -42.34 10.69
CA LYS A 133 -15.70 -42.87 11.59
C LYS A 133 -16.86 -43.48 10.82
N ILE A 134 -17.37 -42.80 9.79
CA ILE A 134 -18.43 -43.32 8.91
C ILE A 134 -17.95 -44.58 8.16
N ALA A 135 -16.72 -44.59 7.66
CA ALA A 135 -16.15 -45.77 7.02
C ALA A 135 -16.07 -46.95 7.99
N ALA A 136 -15.58 -46.73 9.21
CA ALA A 136 -15.49 -47.78 10.23
C ALA A 136 -16.86 -48.33 10.65
N THR A 137 -17.88 -47.48 10.79
CA THR A 137 -19.25 -47.96 11.09
C THR A 137 -19.82 -48.76 9.93
N LYS A 138 -19.61 -48.32 8.69
CA LYS A 138 -20.06 -49.05 7.50
C LYS A 138 -19.34 -50.38 7.33
N ASP A 139 -18.04 -50.44 7.58
CA ASP A 139 -17.28 -51.69 7.54
C ASP A 139 -17.76 -52.68 8.61
N ALA A 140 -18.05 -52.20 9.83
CA ALA A 140 -18.61 -53.02 10.90
C ALA A 140 -20.01 -53.55 10.54
N GLU A 141 -20.88 -52.72 9.95
CA GLU A 141 -22.19 -53.14 9.43
C GLU A 141 -22.04 -54.20 8.34
N ILE A 142 -21.14 -53.99 7.37
CA ILE A 142 -20.87 -54.94 6.29
C ILE A 142 -20.37 -56.28 6.86
N GLN A 143 -19.44 -56.27 7.82
CA GLN A 143 -18.95 -57.48 8.47
C GLN A 143 -20.07 -58.22 9.21
N SER A 144 -20.93 -57.49 9.95
CA SER A 144 -22.08 -58.06 10.63
C SER A 144 -23.07 -58.69 9.63
N LEU A 145 -23.35 -58.02 8.51
CA LEU A 145 -24.26 -58.55 7.48
C LEU A 145 -23.67 -59.79 6.80
N LYS A 146 -22.38 -59.78 6.46
CA LYS A 146 -21.68 -60.95 5.92
C LYS A 146 -21.76 -62.14 6.87
N ALA A 147 -21.44 -61.95 8.15
CA ALA A 147 -21.52 -63.01 9.16
C ALA A 147 -22.94 -63.59 9.29
N ARG A 148 -23.99 -62.76 9.20
CA ARG A 148 -25.39 -63.22 9.19
C ARG A 148 -25.73 -64.05 7.95
N LEU A 149 -25.27 -63.62 6.77
CA LEU A 149 -25.48 -64.35 5.52
C LEU A 149 -24.75 -65.70 5.54
N ASP A 150 -23.50 -65.73 6.00
CA ASP A 150 -22.71 -66.95 6.13
C ASP A 150 -23.35 -67.93 7.13
N ALA A 151 -23.81 -67.42 8.28
CA ALA A 151 -24.53 -68.23 9.28
C ALA A 151 -25.86 -68.77 8.73
N GLY A 152 -26.61 -67.96 7.99
CA GLY A 152 -27.85 -68.37 7.32
C GLY A 152 -27.60 -69.44 6.25
N GLY A 153 -26.55 -69.28 5.44
CA GLY A 153 -26.12 -70.27 4.45
C GLY A 153 -25.70 -71.59 5.09
N ALA A 154 -24.90 -71.55 6.15
CA ALA A 154 -24.49 -72.73 6.90
C ALA A 154 -25.69 -73.45 7.57
N LEU A 155 -26.66 -72.70 8.11
CA LEU A 155 -27.89 -73.27 8.67
C LEU A 155 -28.72 -73.95 7.58
N SER A 156 -28.92 -73.28 6.43
CA SER A 156 -29.64 -73.84 5.28
C SER A 156 -28.99 -75.13 4.79
N GLN A 157 -27.65 -75.16 4.67
CA GLN A 157 -26.91 -76.36 4.30
C GLN A 157 -27.08 -77.49 5.33
N LYS A 158 -27.03 -77.18 6.63
CA LYS A 158 -27.28 -78.18 7.69
C LYS A 158 -28.70 -78.73 7.61
N LEU A 159 -29.70 -77.89 7.38
CA LEU A 159 -31.09 -78.32 7.21
C LEU A 159 -31.23 -79.22 5.99
N ALA A 160 -30.69 -78.82 4.84
CA ALA A 160 -30.71 -79.63 3.63
C ALA A 160 -30.02 -80.99 3.81
N VAL A 161 -28.86 -81.03 4.49
CA VAL A 161 -28.17 -82.29 4.82
C VAL A 161 -29.00 -83.13 5.79
N THR A 162 -29.60 -82.52 6.81
CA THR A 162 -30.43 -83.26 7.78
C THR A 162 -31.67 -83.85 7.12
N GLU A 163 -32.35 -83.08 6.27
CA GLU A 163 -33.49 -83.55 5.49
C GLU A 163 -33.10 -84.70 4.56
N ALA A 164 -31.97 -84.57 3.84
CA ALA A 164 -31.43 -85.64 3.00
C ALA A 164 -31.04 -86.90 3.79
N VAL A 165 -30.50 -86.74 5.00
CA VAL A 165 -30.19 -87.88 5.88
C VAL A 165 -31.49 -88.54 6.37
N ILE A 166 -32.50 -87.77 6.77
CA ILE A 166 -33.79 -88.33 7.19
C ILE A 166 -34.45 -89.13 6.06
N THR A 167 -34.38 -88.65 4.81
CA THR A 167 -34.90 -89.40 3.66
C THR A 167 -34.13 -90.70 3.46
N VAL A 168 -32.80 -90.67 3.54
CA VAL A 168 -31.96 -91.87 3.41
C VAL A 168 -32.18 -92.85 4.58
N GLU A 169 -32.36 -92.35 5.80
CA GLU A 169 -32.65 -93.20 6.97
C GLU A 169 -33.99 -93.92 6.82
N LYS A 170 -35.02 -93.24 6.31
CA LYS A 170 -36.32 -93.86 6.00
C LYS A 170 -36.17 -94.95 4.94
N GLU A 171 -35.50 -94.66 3.83
CA GLU A 171 -35.24 -95.64 2.77
C GLU A 171 -34.45 -96.85 3.30
N ARG A 172 -33.41 -96.62 4.12
CA ARG A 172 -32.63 -97.67 4.77
C ARG A 172 -33.49 -98.53 5.69
N ASP A 173 -34.34 -97.92 6.51
CA ASP A 173 -35.18 -98.64 7.46
C ASP A 173 -36.25 -99.47 6.75
N GLU A 174 -36.82 -98.94 5.66
CA GLU A 174 -37.71 -99.69 4.76
C GLU A 174 -36.99 -100.90 4.14
N LEU A 175 -35.78 -100.71 3.59
CA LEU A 175 -34.95 -101.80 3.05
C LEU A 175 -34.59 -102.84 4.12
N LYS A 176 -34.19 -102.39 5.32
CA LYS A 176 -33.85 -103.27 6.45
C LYS A 176 -35.06 -104.10 6.88
N ASN A 177 -36.23 -103.49 6.97
CA ASN A 177 -37.48 -104.19 7.29
C ASN A 177 -37.87 -105.18 6.17
N GLY A 178 -37.66 -104.81 4.91
CA GLY A 178 -37.84 -105.71 3.76
C GLY A 178 -36.91 -106.93 3.82
N LEU A 179 -35.62 -106.72 4.06
CA LEU A 179 -34.63 -107.79 4.24
C LEU A 179 -34.95 -108.67 5.46
N ALA A 180 -35.39 -108.08 6.56
CA ALA A 180 -35.83 -108.81 7.75
C ALA A 180 -37.03 -109.71 7.44
N ARG A 181 -38.01 -109.22 6.66
CA ARG A 181 -39.14 -110.05 6.19
C ARG A 181 -38.67 -111.19 5.28
N ILE A 182 -37.85 -110.91 4.28
CA ILE A 182 -37.31 -111.93 3.35
C ILE A 182 -36.51 -113.00 4.11
N THR A 183 -35.70 -112.61 5.09
CA THR A 183 -34.94 -113.55 5.92
C THR A 183 -35.84 -114.38 6.82
N LEU A 184 -36.89 -113.79 7.41
CA LEU A 184 -37.89 -114.53 8.17
C LEU A 184 -38.67 -115.52 7.29
N GLU A 185 -39.06 -115.10 6.09
CA GLU A 185 -39.71 -115.94 5.09
C GLU A 185 -38.80 -117.10 4.65
N LYS A 186 -37.50 -116.84 4.45
CA LYS A 186 -36.51 -117.88 4.14
C LYS A 186 -36.33 -118.85 5.31
N GLN A 187 -36.26 -118.37 6.55
CA GLN A 187 -36.19 -119.23 7.74
C GLN A 187 -37.44 -120.09 7.90
N LEU A 188 -38.63 -119.53 7.64
CA LEU A 188 -39.89 -120.30 7.63
C LEU A 188 -39.88 -121.35 6.50
N ALA A 189 -39.41 -121.00 5.31
CA ALA A 189 -39.27 -121.94 4.19
C ALA A 189 -38.28 -123.08 4.50
N GLU A 190 -37.15 -122.78 5.14
CA GLU A 190 -36.17 -123.77 5.62
C GLU A 190 -36.76 -124.65 6.74
N LEU A 191 -37.59 -124.10 7.64
CA LEU A 191 -38.34 -124.86 8.63
C LEU A 191 -39.37 -125.81 7.99
N HIS A 192 -40.06 -125.36 6.95
CA HIS A 192 -41.03 -126.16 6.20
C HIS A 192 -40.38 -127.29 5.39
N LEU A 193 -39.15 -127.10 4.88
CA LEU A 193 -38.36 -128.16 4.23
C LEU A 193 -37.79 -129.17 5.24
N GLY A 194 -37.58 -128.79 6.50
CA GLY A 194 -37.17 -129.70 7.58
C GLY A 194 -38.31 -130.58 8.14
N THR A 195 -39.57 -130.16 8.01
CA THR A 195 -40.72 -130.90 8.56
C THR A 195 -41.36 -131.93 7.61
N ASN A 196 -40.97 -131.96 6.33
CA ASN A 196 -41.55 -132.87 5.33
C ASN A 196 -40.76 -134.17 5.08
N THR A 197 -39.86 -134.55 5.99
CA THR A 197 -39.14 -135.87 5.97
C THR A 197 -39.52 -136.80 7.13
N LYS A 198 -40.58 -136.50 7.90
CA LYS A 198 -41.14 -137.42 8.91
C LYS A 198 -42.67 -137.37 8.97
N ARG A 199 -43.34 -137.98 7.99
CA ARG A 199 -44.56 -138.80 8.18
C ARG A 199 -45.04 -139.36 6.84
N SER A 200 -45.13 -140.70 6.82
CA SER A 200 -45.89 -141.59 5.92
C SER A 200 -45.70 -141.42 4.42
#